data_AF-A0A1W2B6A8-F1
#
_entry.id   AF-A0A1W2B6A8-F1
#
_cell.length_a   1.000
_cell.length_b   1.000
_cell.length_c   1.000
_cell.angle_alpha   90.00
_cell.angle_beta   90.00
_cell.angle_gamma   90.00
#
_symmetry.space_group_name_H-M   'P 1'
#
loop_
_entity.id
_entity.type
_entity.pdbx_description
1 polymer ?
#
loop_
_entity_poly.entity_id
_entity_poly.type
_entity_poly.pdbx_seq_one_letter_code
_entity_poly.pdbx_strand_id
1 'polypeptide(L)'
;MNRRSSRELTDTETGIYVVCDDEFLLKTLNGMLKRKGIIGVTDAEGKVHYVVDARRNPGYAARHIHDIIEEIREEGQPGENVLPGTVNEGMLASTVEDVLREHSFEPSLLGTRAIFILVTKIALRESTGHLSPKVLFDYAADALEINYNHVERNIRYAIYKSNFKEKKMKSISIIRLLAEEVRKRSGMVTA
;
A
#
# COMPACT_ATOMS: atom_id res chain seq x y z
N MET A 1 -2.58 -50.89 19.19
CA MET A 1 -3.70 -50.84 18.22
C MET A 1 -4.56 -49.64 18.60
N ASN A 2 -4.28 -48.48 18.01
CA ASN A 2 -4.91 -47.19 18.35
C ASN A 2 -6.26 -47.05 17.63
N ARG A 3 -7.34 -46.85 18.37
CA ARG A 3 -8.61 -46.33 17.82
C ARG A 3 -8.70 -44.84 18.08
N ARG A 4 -9.00 -44.15 16.98
CA ARG A 4 -9.17 -42.71 16.80
C ARG A 4 -10.25 -42.17 17.75
N SER A 5 -9.94 -41.05 18.40
CA SER A 5 -10.93 -40.12 18.93
C SER A 5 -10.87 -38.87 18.06
N SER A 6 -12.01 -38.58 17.46
CA SER A 6 -12.33 -37.57 16.49
C SER A 6 -12.20 -36.17 17.08
N ARG A 7 -11.48 -35.30 16.38
CA ARG A 7 -11.79 -33.86 16.35
C ARG A 7 -11.73 -33.41 14.90
N GLU A 8 -12.90 -33.38 14.28
CA GLU A 8 -13.15 -32.55 13.11
C GLU A 8 -12.96 -31.10 13.55
N LEU A 9 -11.84 -30.51 13.15
CA LEU A 9 -11.72 -29.08 12.98
C LEU A 9 -11.90 -28.85 11.49
N THR A 10 -13.12 -28.52 11.07
CA THR A 10 -13.33 -27.85 9.78
C THR A 10 -12.75 -26.44 9.91
N ASP A 11 -11.42 -26.36 9.87
CA ASP A 11 -10.73 -25.09 9.70
C ASP A 11 -10.85 -24.77 8.21
N THR A 12 -11.49 -23.65 7.88
CA THR A 12 -11.55 -23.16 6.50
C THR A 12 -10.17 -22.66 6.11
N GLU A 13 -9.27 -23.59 5.80
CA GLU A 13 -7.94 -23.32 5.26
C GLU A 13 -8.11 -22.67 3.88
N THR A 14 -7.84 -21.37 3.82
CA THR A 14 -7.72 -20.64 2.56
C THR A 14 -6.24 -20.63 2.17
N GLY A 15 -5.87 -21.51 1.25
CA GLY A 15 -4.50 -21.67 0.77
C GLY A 15 -4.32 -21.10 -0.64
N ILE A 16 -3.14 -20.53 -0.91
CA ILE A 16 -2.70 -20.18 -2.26
C ILE A 16 -1.84 -21.32 -2.77
N TYR A 17 -2.25 -21.92 -3.90
CA TYR A 17 -1.51 -22.99 -4.54
C TYR A 17 -0.81 -22.44 -5.78
N VAL A 18 0.52 -22.42 -5.75
CA VAL A 18 1.35 -22.03 -6.90
C VAL A 18 1.95 -23.30 -7.48
N VAL A 19 1.55 -23.64 -8.70
CA VAL A 19 2.18 -24.70 -9.50
C VAL A 19 3.14 -24.02 -10.46
N CYS A 20 4.43 -24.30 -10.33
CA CYS A 20 5.45 -23.73 -11.20
C CYS A 20 6.57 -24.76 -11.43
N ASP A 21 7.02 -24.86 -12.68
CA ASP A 21 8.14 -25.69 -13.14
C ASP A 21 9.49 -24.95 -13.13
N ASP A 22 9.47 -23.63 -12.88
CA ASP A 22 10.65 -22.77 -12.83
C ASP A 22 11.11 -22.52 -11.38
N GLU A 23 12.26 -23.10 -11.03
CA GLU A 23 12.92 -22.94 -9.72
C GLU A 23 13.31 -21.47 -9.44
N PHE A 24 13.64 -20.70 -10.47
CA PHE A 24 13.98 -19.28 -10.34
C PHE A 24 12.75 -18.44 -9.98
N LEU A 25 11.60 -18.74 -10.59
CA LEU A 25 10.34 -18.09 -10.25
C LEU A 25 9.93 -18.41 -8.80
N LEU A 26 10.03 -19.67 -8.40
CA LEU A 26 9.79 -20.10 -7.02
C LEU A 26 10.71 -19.41 -6.00
N LYS A 27 12.01 -19.27 -6.31
CA LYS A 27 12.96 -18.53 -5.46
C LYS A 27 12.63 -17.05 -5.37
N THR A 28 12.25 -16.44 -6.47
CA THR A 28 11.88 -15.02 -6.54
C THR A 28 10.62 -14.75 -5.70
N LEU A 29 9.60 -15.59 -5.88
CA LEU A 29 8.33 -15.53 -5.16
C LEU A 29 8.53 -15.75 -3.65
N ASN A 30 9.34 -16.74 -3.26
CA ASN A 30 9.74 -16.95 -1.86
C ASN A 30 10.51 -15.76 -1.28
N GLY A 31 11.38 -15.13 -2.07
CA GLY A 31 12.10 -13.93 -1.67
C GLY A 31 11.17 -12.74 -1.42
N MET A 32 10.17 -12.55 -2.27
CA MET A 32 9.13 -11.51 -2.11
C MET A 32 8.30 -11.74 -0.86
N LEU A 33 7.79 -12.97 -0.66
CA LEU A 33 6.97 -13.33 0.48
C LEU A 33 7.73 -13.19 1.81
N LYS A 34 9.01 -13.60 1.83
CA LYS A 34 9.87 -13.47 3.02
C LYS A 34 10.07 -12.01 3.44
N ARG A 35 10.23 -11.09 2.49
CA ARG A 35 10.32 -9.64 2.78
C ARG A 35 9.04 -9.07 3.40
N LYS A 36 7.90 -9.71 3.14
CA LYS A 36 6.60 -9.34 3.68
C LYS A 36 6.19 -10.18 4.91
N GLY A 37 7.15 -10.86 5.55
CA GLY A 37 6.93 -11.61 6.78
C GLY A 37 6.19 -12.94 6.60
N ILE A 38 6.06 -13.43 5.36
CA ILE A 38 5.47 -14.72 5.02
C ILE A 38 6.59 -15.74 4.80
N ILE A 39 6.57 -16.84 5.57
CA ILE A 39 7.63 -17.85 5.54
C ILE A 39 7.12 -19.11 4.84
N GLY A 40 7.78 -19.52 3.76
CA GLY A 40 7.56 -20.82 3.13
C GLY A 40 8.24 -21.95 3.91
N VAL A 41 7.48 -22.99 4.23
CA VAL A 41 7.95 -24.23 4.88
C VAL A 41 7.63 -25.38 3.93
N THR A 42 8.67 -26.08 3.47
CA THR A 42 8.51 -27.24 2.59
C THR A 42 8.24 -28.48 3.44
N ASP A 43 7.20 -29.25 3.09
CA ASP A 43 6.94 -30.54 3.72
C ASP A 43 7.81 -31.67 3.12
N ALA A 44 7.68 -32.88 3.66
CA ALA A 44 8.44 -34.05 3.24
C ALA A 44 8.13 -34.51 1.81
N GLU A 45 7.03 -34.03 1.22
CA GLU A 45 6.60 -34.35 -0.15
C GLU A 45 7.03 -33.26 -1.15
N GLY A 46 7.74 -32.22 -0.69
CA GLY A 46 8.24 -31.13 -1.52
C GLY A 46 7.23 -29.99 -1.74
N LYS A 47 6.08 -30.02 -1.05
CA LYS A 47 5.06 -28.97 -1.14
C LYS A 47 5.41 -27.82 -0.20
N VAL A 48 5.35 -26.59 -0.71
CA VAL A 48 5.63 -25.38 0.07
C VAL A 48 4.34 -24.89 0.73
N HIS A 49 4.35 -24.77 2.05
CA HIS A 49 3.30 -24.19 2.88
C HIS A 49 3.71 -22.81 3.35
N TYR A 50 2.86 -21.80 3.21
CA TYR A 50 3.18 -20.44 3.62
C TYR A 50 2.60 -20.11 4.98
N VAL A 51 3.46 -19.77 5.93
CA VAL A 51 3.12 -19.40 7.31
C VAL A 51 3.13 -17.88 7.44
N VAL A 52 2.08 -17.34 8.05
CA VAL A 52 1.90 -15.90 8.29
C VAL A 52 1.74 -15.65 9.79
N ASP A 53 2.37 -14.62 10.32
CA ASP A 53 2.25 -14.27 11.74
C ASP A 53 0.84 -13.72 12.05
N ALA A 54 0.02 -14.54 12.71
CA ALA A 54 -1.33 -14.21 13.13
C ALA A 54 -1.45 -13.79 14.60
N ARG A 55 -0.35 -13.52 15.32
CA ARG A 55 -0.36 -13.23 16.77
C ARG A 55 -1.30 -12.10 17.20
N ARG A 56 -1.61 -11.15 16.31
CA ARG A 56 -2.56 -10.06 16.60
C ARG A 56 -4.03 -10.48 16.45
N ASN A 57 -4.40 -11.15 15.35
CA ASN A 57 -5.75 -11.66 15.05
C ASN A 57 -5.73 -12.45 13.72
N PRO A 58 -6.39 -13.61 13.59
CA PRO A 58 -6.55 -14.30 12.30
C PRO A 58 -7.11 -13.43 11.17
N GLY A 59 -8.07 -12.55 11.45
CA GLY A 59 -8.64 -11.60 10.48
C GLY A 59 -7.70 -10.46 10.08
N TYR A 60 -6.62 -10.23 10.83
CA TYR A 60 -5.53 -9.34 10.43
C TYR A 60 -4.58 -10.04 9.46
N ALA A 61 -4.24 -11.31 9.73
CA ALA A 61 -3.43 -12.12 8.82
C ALA A 61 -4.11 -12.31 7.45
N ALA A 62 -5.42 -12.61 7.44
CA ALA A 62 -6.18 -12.74 6.20
C ALA A 62 -6.22 -11.44 5.36
N ARG A 63 -6.37 -10.28 6.03
CA ARG A 63 -6.30 -8.97 5.37
C ARG A 63 -4.90 -8.68 4.84
N HIS A 64 -3.87 -8.98 5.62
CA HIS A 64 -2.50 -8.78 5.20
C HIS A 64 -2.12 -9.63 3.99
N ILE A 65 -2.57 -10.89 3.95
CA ILE A 65 -2.44 -11.76 2.78
C ILE A 65 -3.18 -11.15 1.59
N HIS A 66 -4.42 -10.68 1.78
CA HIS A 66 -5.19 -10.06 0.71
C HIS A 66 -4.52 -8.79 0.15
N ASP A 67 -3.99 -7.93 1.03
CA ASP A 67 -3.24 -6.72 0.65
C ASP A 67 -2.00 -7.08 -0.17
N ILE A 68 -1.28 -8.14 0.22
CA ILE A 68 -0.11 -8.65 -0.52
C ILE A 68 -0.51 -9.23 -1.88
N ILE A 69 -1.61 -9.97 -1.96
CA ILE A 69 -2.13 -10.53 -3.20
C ILE A 69 -2.54 -9.40 -4.16
N GLU A 70 -3.25 -8.38 -3.68
CA GLU A 70 -3.64 -7.24 -4.51
C GLU A 70 -2.40 -6.47 -5.00
N GLU A 71 -1.39 -6.28 -4.16
CA GLU A 71 -0.12 -5.68 -4.57
C GLU A 71 0.62 -6.51 -5.64
N ILE A 72 0.68 -7.83 -5.49
CA ILE A 72 1.29 -8.73 -6.49
C ILE A 72 0.45 -8.80 -7.77
N ARG A 73 -0.88 -8.74 -7.66
CA ARG A 73 -1.80 -8.74 -8.80
C ARG A 73 -1.67 -7.46 -9.62
N GLU A 74 -1.44 -6.32 -8.96
CA GLU A 74 -1.12 -5.06 -9.62
C GLU A 74 0.28 -5.09 -10.26
N GLU A 75 1.26 -5.75 -9.65
CA GLU A 75 2.59 -5.96 -10.26
C GLU A 75 2.56 -6.96 -11.44
N GLY A 76 1.59 -7.88 -11.46
CA GLY A 76 1.50 -8.99 -12.40
C GLY A 76 0.44 -8.88 -13.50
N GLN A 77 -0.36 -7.81 -13.55
CA GLN A 77 -1.29 -7.58 -14.66
C GLN A 77 -0.59 -6.91 -15.85
N PRO A 78 -0.51 -7.55 -17.03
CA PRO A 78 -0.29 -6.85 -18.29
C PRO A 78 -1.60 -6.18 -18.73
N GLY A 79 -2.19 -5.37 -17.86
CA GLY A 79 -3.33 -4.52 -18.15
C GLY A 79 -2.80 -3.13 -18.37
N GLU A 80 -2.63 -2.76 -19.64
CA GLU A 80 -2.03 -1.49 -20.07
C GLU A 80 -0.72 -1.19 -19.34
N ASN A 81 0.36 -1.79 -19.84
CA ASN A 81 1.67 -1.18 -19.76
C ASN A 81 1.59 0.21 -20.39
N VAL A 82 1.10 1.18 -19.62
CA VAL A 82 1.59 2.53 -19.63
C VAL A 82 3.09 2.36 -19.42
N LEU A 83 3.82 2.35 -20.53
CA LEU A 83 5.27 2.28 -20.56
C LEU A 83 5.83 3.10 -19.39
N PRO A 84 6.78 2.57 -18.59
CA PRO A 84 7.51 3.39 -17.64
C PRO A 84 8.19 4.50 -18.46
N GLY A 85 7.54 5.67 -18.54
CA GLY A 85 7.87 6.66 -19.56
C GLY A 85 6.76 7.62 -20.04
N THR A 86 5.48 7.50 -19.66
CA THR A 86 4.46 8.52 -20.06
C THR A 86 4.00 9.45 -18.95
N VAL A 87 4.27 9.12 -17.68
CA VAL A 87 4.41 10.12 -16.62
C VAL A 87 5.81 9.95 -16.07
N ASN A 88 6.72 10.84 -16.46
CA ASN A 88 8.06 10.91 -15.89
C ASN A 88 7.89 11.01 -14.37
N GLU A 89 8.35 10.05 -13.57
CA GLU A 89 8.21 10.12 -12.10
C GLU A 89 8.74 11.46 -11.56
N GLY A 90 9.79 12.00 -12.20
CA GLY A 90 10.29 13.36 -11.95
C GLY A 90 9.31 14.48 -12.30
N MET A 91 8.52 14.35 -13.38
CA MET A 91 7.46 15.31 -13.73
C MET A 91 6.27 15.22 -12.78
N LEU A 92 5.92 14.02 -12.31
CA LEU A 92 4.88 13.88 -11.31
C LEU A 92 5.33 14.49 -9.98
N ALA A 93 6.54 14.18 -9.53
CA ALA A 93 7.12 14.75 -8.32
C ALA A 93 7.15 16.28 -8.38
N SER A 94 7.62 16.86 -9.50
CA SER A 94 7.62 18.32 -9.68
C SER A 94 6.19 18.89 -9.67
N THR A 95 5.23 18.19 -10.28
CA THR A 95 3.82 18.62 -10.27
C THR A 95 3.22 18.59 -8.87
N VAL A 96 3.54 17.56 -8.06
CA VAL A 96 3.11 17.48 -6.66
C VAL A 96 3.74 18.62 -5.84
N GLU A 97 5.04 18.89 -6.02
CA GLU A 97 5.72 20.01 -5.35
C GLU A 97 5.08 21.35 -5.71
N ASP A 98 4.79 21.58 -6.99
CA ASP A 98 4.14 22.81 -7.46
C ASP A 98 2.75 22.99 -6.84
N VAL A 99 1.92 21.94 -6.84
CA VAL A 99 0.59 21.97 -6.21
C VAL A 99 0.69 22.24 -4.71
N LEU A 100 1.61 21.58 -4.00
CA LEU A 100 1.79 21.82 -2.56
C LEU A 100 2.27 23.25 -2.29
N ARG A 101 3.19 23.77 -3.10
CA ARG A 101 3.68 25.15 -2.97
C ARG A 101 2.58 26.18 -3.22
N GLU A 102 1.75 25.98 -4.24
CA GLU A 102 0.61 26.86 -4.55
C GLU A 102 -0.43 26.92 -3.42
N HIS A 103 -0.60 25.81 -2.69
CA HIS A 103 -1.47 25.76 -1.52
C HIS A 103 -0.78 26.18 -0.22
N SER A 104 0.41 26.79 -0.30
CA SER A 104 1.19 27.29 0.84
C SER A 104 1.62 26.20 1.83
N PHE A 105 1.87 24.97 1.37
CA PHE A 105 2.48 23.95 2.23
C PHE A 105 3.98 24.22 2.37
N GLU A 106 4.44 24.34 3.60
CA GLU A 106 5.85 24.59 3.90
C GLU A 106 6.68 23.30 3.75
N PRO A 107 7.68 23.23 2.85
CA PRO A 107 8.44 21.99 2.57
C PRO A 107 9.27 21.48 3.75
N SER A 108 9.63 22.37 4.69
CA SER A 108 10.41 22.05 5.89
C SER A 108 9.63 21.15 6.86
N LEU A 109 8.29 21.14 6.78
CA LEU A 109 7.44 20.40 7.69
C LEU A 109 7.39 18.92 7.31
N LEU A 110 7.60 18.06 8.31
CA LEU A 110 7.47 16.61 8.13
C LEU A 110 6.07 16.20 7.65
N GLY A 111 5.04 16.96 8.04
CA GLY A 111 3.67 16.77 7.56
C GLY A 111 3.51 17.05 6.07
N THR A 112 4.22 18.03 5.52
CA THR A 112 4.23 18.33 4.09
C THR A 112 4.89 17.19 3.31
N ARG A 113 6.00 16.63 3.82
CA ARG A 113 6.64 15.45 3.24
C ARG A 113 5.71 14.23 3.26
N ALA A 114 4.99 14.02 4.36
CA ALA A 114 3.98 12.96 4.43
C ALA A 114 2.87 13.16 3.40
N ILE A 115 2.34 14.38 3.27
CA ILE A 115 1.33 14.72 2.25
C ILE A 115 1.87 14.47 0.84
N PHE A 116 3.10 14.87 0.54
CA PHE A 116 3.75 14.60 -0.76
C PHE A 116 3.73 13.11 -1.11
N ILE A 117 4.15 12.25 -0.18
CA ILE A 117 4.16 10.78 -0.38
C ILE A 117 2.76 10.27 -0.67
N LEU A 118 1.77 10.70 0.11
CA LEU A 118 0.38 10.26 -0.03
C LEU A 118 -0.26 10.75 -1.33
N VAL A 119 -0.05 12.01 -1.69
CA VAL A 119 -0.57 12.62 -2.93
C VAL A 119 0.05 11.91 -4.13
N THR A 120 1.35 11.66 -4.14
CA THR A 120 2.03 10.92 -5.20
C THR A 120 1.46 9.51 -5.34
N LYS A 121 1.32 8.78 -4.23
CA LYS A 121 0.77 7.41 -4.21
C LYS A 121 -0.67 7.35 -4.71
N ILE A 122 -1.49 8.33 -4.32
CA ILE A 122 -2.88 8.42 -4.77
C ILE A 122 -2.92 8.81 -6.24
N ALA A 123 -2.17 9.83 -6.67
CA ALA A 123 -2.16 10.31 -8.05
C ALA A 123 -1.80 9.20 -9.04
N LEU A 124 -0.80 8.35 -8.71
CA LEU A 124 -0.35 7.24 -9.55
C LEU A 124 -1.34 6.09 -9.71
N ARG A 125 -2.29 5.90 -8.79
CA ARG A 125 -3.20 4.74 -8.81
C ARG A 125 -4.61 5.13 -9.23
N GLU A 126 -5.08 4.65 -10.38
CA GLU A 126 -6.46 4.89 -10.84
C GLU A 126 -7.53 4.50 -9.79
N SER A 127 -7.34 3.43 -9.00
CA SER A 127 -8.35 2.84 -8.11
C SER A 127 -8.28 3.22 -6.61
N THR A 128 -7.56 4.29 -6.24
CA THR A 128 -7.35 4.67 -4.82
C THR A 128 -8.58 5.15 -4.04
N GLY A 129 -9.77 5.15 -4.67
CA GLY A 129 -11.04 5.35 -3.99
C GLY A 129 -11.25 4.43 -2.77
N HIS A 130 -10.63 3.25 -2.77
CA HIS A 130 -10.88 2.18 -1.79
C HIS A 130 -9.93 2.10 -0.59
N LEU A 131 -8.80 2.83 -0.58
CA LEU A 131 -7.88 2.74 0.57
C LEU A 131 -8.38 3.55 1.76
N SER A 132 -8.40 2.90 2.93
CA SER A 132 -8.75 3.55 4.19
C SER A 132 -7.68 4.59 4.59
N PRO A 133 -8.06 5.68 5.30
CA PRO A 133 -7.10 6.67 5.79
C PRO A 133 -5.98 6.04 6.62
N LYS A 134 -6.29 4.97 7.36
CA LYS A 134 -5.33 4.26 8.19
C LYS A 134 -4.21 3.65 7.35
N VAL A 135 -4.57 2.89 6.31
CA VAL A 135 -3.60 2.23 5.41
C VAL A 135 -2.73 3.26 4.71
N LEU A 136 -3.32 4.38 4.27
CA LEU A 136 -2.56 5.46 3.65
C LEU A 136 -1.56 6.07 4.63
N PHE A 137 -1.97 6.42 5.84
CA PHE A 137 -1.04 7.03 6.79
C PHE A 137 0.00 6.06 7.33
N ASP A 138 -0.32 4.76 7.44
CA ASP A 138 0.65 3.71 7.74
C ASP A 138 1.74 3.64 6.64
N TYR A 139 1.36 3.76 5.35
CA TYR A 139 2.33 3.84 4.26
C TYR A 139 3.28 5.05 4.37
N ALA A 140 2.76 6.23 4.72
CA ALA A 140 3.61 7.40 4.96
C ALA A 140 4.45 7.27 6.24
N ALA A 141 3.96 6.55 7.26
CA ALA A 141 4.69 6.25 8.49
C ALA A 141 5.92 5.38 8.19
N ASP A 142 5.72 4.31 7.42
CA ASP A 142 6.79 3.41 7.01
C ASP A 142 7.84 4.15 6.16
N ALA A 143 7.40 4.96 5.19
CA ALA A 143 8.29 5.72 4.31
C ALA A 143 9.10 6.81 5.04
N LEU A 144 8.60 7.31 6.17
CA LEU A 144 9.26 8.35 6.98
C LEU A 144 9.90 7.79 8.25
N GLU A 145 9.84 6.48 8.48
CA GLU A 145 10.32 5.80 9.69
C GLU A 145 9.76 6.41 10.99
N ILE A 146 8.49 6.82 10.98
CA ILE A 146 7.79 7.38 12.14
C ILE A 146 6.49 6.64 12.41
N ASN A 147 5.94 6.77 13.62
CA ASN A 147 4.67 6.12 13.94
C ASN A 147 3.46 6.82 13.28
N TYR A 148 2.38 6.07 13.09
CA TYR A 148 1.10 6.55 12.57
C TYR A 148 0.59 7.82 13.28
N ASN A 149 0.65 7.88 14.61
CA ASN A 149 0.14 9.02 15.38
C ASN A 149 0.94 10.30 15.09
N HIS A 150 2.25 10.18 14.86
CA HIS A 150 3.12 11.27 14.46
C HIS A 150 2.81 11.71 13.04
N VAL A 151 2.58 10.79 12.09
CA VAL A 151 2.13 11.14 10.74
C VAL A 151 0.84 11.95 10.81
N GLU A 152 -0.19 11.43 11.48
CA GLU A 152 -1.49 12.08 11.56
C GLU A 152 -1.40 13.49 12.16
N ARG A 153 -0.65 13.63 13.26
CA ARG A 153 -0.42 14.92 13.93
C ARG A 153 0.33 15.89 13.02
N ASN A 154 1.40 15.45 12.35
CA ASN A 154 2.20 16.29 11.48
C ASN A 154 1.42 16.74 10.24
N ILE A 155 0.63 15.84 9.63
CA ILE A 155 -0.27 16.19 8.51
C ILE A 155 -1.28 17.25 8.96
N ARG A 156 -1.92 17.07 10.13
CA ARG A 156 -2.87 18.05 10.66
C ARG A 156 -2.22 19.42 10.87
N TYR A 157 -0.98 19.44 11.36
CA TYR A 157 -0.21 20.66 11.55
C TYR A 157 0.14 21.33 10.21
N ALA A 158 0.60 20.57 9.22
CA ALA A 158 0.89 21.09 7.88
C ALA A 158 -0.35 21.69 7.20
N ILE A 159 -1.51 21.03 7.33
CA ILE A 159 -2.79 21.55 6.83
C ILE A 159 -3.22 22.82 7.56
N TYR A 160 -2.98 22.91 8.87
CA TYR A 160 -3.27 24.11 9.64
C TYR A 160 -2.41 25.31 9.21
N LYS A 161 -1.20 25.06 8.72
CA LYS A 161 -0.26 26.08 8.22
C LYS A 161 -0.47 26.45 6.75
N SER A 162 -1.26 25.67 6.00
CA SER A 162 -1.53 25.88 4.59
C SER A 162 -2.84 26.65 4.35
N ASN A 163 -3.18 26.89 3.09
CA ASN A 163 -4.42 27.56 2.68
C ASN A 163 -5.70 26.77 3.03
N PHE A 164 -5.58 25.56 3.59
CA PHE A 164 -6.71 24.70 3.95
C PHE A 164 -7.20 24.86 5.40
N LYS A 165 -6.56 25.69 6.22
CA LYS A 165 -6.90 25.90 7.64
C LYS A 165 -8.40 26.15 7.88
N GLU A 166 -9.04 26.94 7.03
CA GLU A 166 -10.43 27.38 7.23
C GLU A 166 -11.46 26.46 6.60
N LYS A 167 -11.04 25.51 5.75
CA LYS A 167 -11.96 24.72 4.93
C LYS A 167 -12.79 23.68 5.70
N LYS A 168 -12.60 23.50 7.02
CA LYS A 168 -13.31 22.50 7.87
C LYS A 168 -13.36 21.08 7.24
N MET A 169 -12.40 20.74 6.39
CA MET A 169 -12.31 19.45 5.72
C MET A 169 -11.48 18.45 6.54
N LYS A 170 -11.79 17.17 6.41
CA LYS A 170 -10.93 16.11 6.96
C LYS A 170 -9.61 16.07 6.19
N SER A 171 -8.50 15.76 6.89
CA SER A 171 -7.16 15.71 6.27
C SER A 171 -7.11 14.82 5.04
N ILE A 172 -7.77 13.65 5.09
CA ILE A 172 -7.82 12.72 3.96
C ILE A 172 -8.54 13.30 2.74
N SER A 173 -9.59 14.09 2.94
CA SER A 173 -10.32 14.73 1.84
C SER A 173 -9.46 15.79 1.16
N ILE A 174 -8.65 16.52 1.92
CA ILE A 174 -7.69 17.49 1.38
C ILE A 174 -6.61 16.77 0.57
N ILE A 175 -6.05 15.69 1.10
CA ILE A 175 -5.03 14.89 0.41
C ILE A 175 -5.57 14.32 -0.91
N ARG A 176 -6.80 13.80 -0.93
CA ARG A 176 -7.45 13.31 -2.16
C ARG A 176 -7.70 14.44 -3.16
N LEU A 177 -8.16 15.61 -2.70
CA LEU A 177 -8.36 16.78 -3.56
C LEU A 177 -7.05 17.22 -4.22
N LEU A 178 -5.94 17.25 -3.47
CA LEU A 178 -4.62 17.56 -4.00
C LEU A 178 -4.18 16.51 -5.03
N ALA A 179 -4.43 15.23 -4.79
CA ALA A 179 -4.10 14.17 -5.74
C ALA A 179 -4.92 14.25 -7.03
N GLU A 180 -6.21 14.58 -6.96
CA GLU A 180 -7.04 14.83 -8.15
C GLU A 180 -6.54 16.05 -8.93
N GLU A 181 -6.12 17.10 -8.25
CA GLU A 181 -5.52 18.28 -8.89
C GLU A 181 -4.22 17.93 -9.62
N VAL A 182 -3.36 17.12 -8.99
CA VAL A 182 -2.13 16.61 -9.61
C VAL A 182 -2.43 15.76 -10.84
N ARG A 183 -3.42 14.86 -10.79
CA ARG A 183 -3.82 14.05 -11.96
C ARG A 183 -4.27 14.91 -13.13
N LYS A 184 -5.10 15.92 -12.87
CA LYS A 184 -5.58 16.87 -13.88
C LYS A 184 -4.43 17.60 -14.56
N ARG A 185 -3.42 18.05 -13.79
CA ARG A 185 -2.24 18.75 -14.32
C ARG A 185 -1.28 17.83 -15.07
N SER A 186 -1.19 16.57 -14.63
CA SER A 186 -0.31 15.56 -15.25
C SER A 186 -0.93 14.93 -16.49
N GLY A 187 -2.15 15.30 -16.89
CA GLY A 187 -2.86 14.71 -18.03
C GLY A 187 -3.34 13.27 -17.79
N MET A 188 -3.33 12.80 -16.54
CA MET A 188 -3.82 11.47 -16.17
C MET A 188 -5.35 11.55 -16.10
N VAL A 189 -6.03 10.98 -17.11
CA VAL A 189 -7.48 11.05 -17.28
C VAL A 189 -8.19 10.40 -16.09
N THR A 190 -9.15 11.10 -15.50
CA THR A 190 -10.14 10.52 -14.57
C THR A 190 -11.14 9.69 -15.37
N ALA A 191 -11.06 8.36 -15.27
CA ALA A 191 -12.15 7.45 -15.65
C ALA A 191 -13.23 7.40 -14.57
#